data_AF-A0A838JPQ5-F1
#
_entry.id   AF-A0A838JPQ5-F1
#
_cell.length_a   1.000
_cell.length_b   1.000
_cell.length_c   1.000
_cell.angle_alpha   90.00
_cell.angle_beta   90.00
_cell.angle_gamma   90.00
#
_symmetry.space_group_name_H-M   'P 1'
#
loop_
_entity.id
_entity.type
_entity.pdbx_description
1 polymer ?
#
loop_
_entity_poly.entity_id
_entity_poly.type
_entity_poly.pdbx_seq_one_letter_code
_entity_poly.pdbx_strand_id
1 'polypeptide(L)'
;YGGPDLIRQKLDVLRGHCEDVGRDYEEIERTALGTANLAEGGMTADEVIGFCREMGDAGIQHLIFNMPNVHGIRPLERFGEEIIPAVAEL
;
A
#
# COMPACT_ATOMS: atom_id res chain seq x y z
N TYR A 1 -2.07 13.00 -0.29
CA TYR A 1 -1.19 11.85 -0.53
C TYR A 1 -0.34 12.14 -1.75
N GLY A 2 0.94 11.79 -1.73
CA GLY A 2 1.75 11.76 -2.94
C GLY A 2 1.32 10.56 -3.77
N GLY A 3 0.89 10.77 -5.01
CA GLY A 3 0.56 9.66 -5.90
C GLY A 3 1.79 8.76 -6.19
N PRO A 4 1.61 7.68 -6.97
CA PRO A 4 2.65 6.69 -7.23
C PRO A 4 3.93 7.30 -7.84
N ASP A 5 3.82 8.36 -8.65
CA ASP A 5 4.98 9.07 -9.21
C ASP A 5 5.85 9.74 -8.13
N LEU A 6 5.21 10.37 -7.14
CA LEU A 6 5.94 10.99 -6.05
C LEU A 6 6.60 9.94 -5.17
N ILE A 7 5.95 8.78 -4.97
CA ILE A 7 6.51 7.65 -4.23
C ILE A 7 7.77 7.14 -4.94
N ARG A 8 7.70 6.87 -6.25
CA ARG A 8 8.87 6.46 -7.05
C ARG A 8 10.03 7.44 -6.90
N GLN A 9 9.75 8.73 -7.09
CA GLN A 9 10.76 9.77 -6.93
C GLN A 9 11.40 9.76 -5.53
N LYS A 10 10.61 9.57 -4.46
CA LYS A 10 11.15 9.52 -3.09
C LYS A 10 11.97 8.27 -2.83
N LEU A 11 11.58 7.13 -3.40
CA LEU A 11 12.32 5.89 -3.30
C LEU A 11 13.65 5.95 -4.06
N ASP A 12 13.71 6.64 -5.20
CA ASP A 12 14.96 6.90 -5.93
C ASP A 12 15.91 7.80 -5.12
N VAL A 13 15.39 8.84 -4.47
CA VAL A 13 16.18 9.70 -3.56
C VAL A 13 16.73 8.88 -2.40
N LEU A 14 15.91 8.01 -1.79
CA LEU A 14 16.35 7.13 -0.72
C LEU A 14 17.46 6.18 -1.19
N ARG A 15 17.34 5.62 -2.39
CA ARG A 15 18.37 4.76 -2.99
C ARG A 15 19.70 5.50 -3.14
N GLY A 16 19.70 6.73 -3.63
CA GLY A 16 20.91 7.56 -3.70
C GLY A 16 21.56 7.79 -2.34
N HIS A 17 20.76 8.06 -1.30
CA HIS A 17 21.30 8.19 0.06
C HIS A 17 21.88 6.89 0.63
N CYS A 18 21.30 5.74 0.30
CA CYS A 18 21.85 4.43 0.66
C CYS A 18 23.23 4.22 0.00
N GLU A 19 23.38 4.58 -1.27
CA GLU A 19 24.66 4.52 -1.99
C GLU A 19 25.71 5.43 -1.34
N ASP A 20 25.34 6.68 -1.00
CA ASP A 20 26.25 7.65 -0.38
C ASP A 20 26.84 7.16 0.95
N VAL A 21 26.06 6.41 1.73
CA VAL A 21 26.46 5.92 3.06
C VAL A 21 26.91 4.46 3.07
N GLY A 22 26.94 3.81 1.91
CA GLY A 22 27.35 2.40 1.77
C GLY A 22 26.41 1.40 2.44
N ARG A 23 25.10 1.70 2.48
CA ARG A 23 24.07 0.81 3.04
C ARG A 23 23.30 0.14 1.92
N ASP A 24 22.96 -1.14 2.08
CA ASP A 24 22.08 -1.84 1.16
C ASP A 24 20.64 -1.29 1.27
N TYR A 25 20.09 -0.85 0.14
CA TYR A 25 18.73 -0.34 0.04
C TYR A 25 17.68 -1.41 0.36
N GLU A 26 17.96 -2.68 0.05
CA GLU A 26 17.02 -3.78 0.27
C GLU A 26 16.86 -4.16 1.76
N GLU A 27 17.72 -3.65 2.65
CA GLU A 27 17.51 -3.75 4.10
C GLU A 27 16.35 -2.87 4.60
N ILE A 28 15.84 -1.94 3.78
CA ILE A 28 14.73 -1.07 4.14
C ILE A 28 13.43 -1.68 3.65
N GLU A 29 12.58 -2.13 4.57
CA GLU A 29 11.17 -2.40 4.27
C GLU A 29 10.45 -1.09 3.97
N ARG A 30 9.90 -0.99 2.75
CA ARG A 30 9.21 0.21 2.28
C ARG A 30 7.73 0.07 2.54
N THR A 31 7.23 0.81 3.53
CA THR A 31 5.82 0.77 3.92
C THR A 31 5.09 2.03 3.50
N ALA A 32 3.78 1.92 3.27
CA ALA A 32 2.92 3.08 3.06
C ALA A 32 1.58 2.94 3.78
N LEU A 33 0.99 4.09 4.10
CA LEU A 33 -0.33 4.19 4.72
C LEU A 33 -1.40 4.50 3.68
N GLY A 34 -2.41 3.64 3.62
CA GLY A 34 -3.63 3.84 2.83
C GLY A 34 -4.86 4.00 3.72
N THR A 35 -5.95 4.49 3.15
CA THR A 35 -7.28 4.47 3.75
C THR A 35 -8.16 3.53 2.96
N ALA A 36 -8.84 2.60 3.63
CA ALA A 36 -9.85 1.73 3.02
C ALA A 36 -11.20 1.98 3.70
N ASN A 37 -12.05 2.79 3.08
CA ASN A 37 -13.40 3.04 3.55
C ASN A 37 -14.39 2.19 2.75
N LEU A 38 -14.63 0.97 3.19
CA LEU A 38 -15.55 0.01 2.53
C LEU A 38 -17.01 0.16 2.99
N ALA A 39 -17.41 1.36 3.41
CA ALA A 39 -18.81 1.65 3.77
C ALA A 39 -19.68 1.83 2.51
N GLU A 40 -21.00 1.88 2.68
CA GLU A 40 -21.91 2.21 1.58
C GLU A 40 -21.56 3.58 0.97
N GLY A 41 -21.40 3.65 -0.36
CA GLY A 41 -20.92 4.85 -1.06
C GLY A 41 -19.43 5.17 -0.89
N GLY A 42 -18.68 4.29 -0.23
CA GLY A 42 -17.23 4.36 -0.11
C GLY A 42 -16.51 3.65 -1.27
N MET A 43 -15.32 3.14 -0.97
CA MET A 43 -14.50 2.37 -1.90
C MET A 43 -15.07 0.96 -2.10
N THR A 44 -14.84 0.43 -3.28
CA THR A 44 -15.03 -0.98 -3.64
C THR A 44 -13.78 -1.81 -3.35
N ALA A 45 -13.91 -3.14 -3.29
CA ALA A 45 -12.76 -4.03 -3.15
C ALA A 45 -11.77 -3.88 -4.32
N ASP A 46 -12.28 -3.74 -5.55
CA ASP A 46 -11.46 -3.56 -6.76
C ASP A 46 -10.64 -2.27 -6.72
N GLU A 47 -11.20 -1.17 -6.21
CA GLU A 47 -10.46 0.08 -6.02
C GLU A 47 -9.33 -0.06 -4.99
N VAL A 48 -9.57 -0.81 -3.91
CA VAL A 48 -8.51 -1.11 -2.92
C VAL A 48 -7.43 -2.00 -3.52
N ILE A 49 -7.81 -3.02 -4.31
CA ILE A 49 -6.87 -3.90 -5.02
C ILE A 49 -6.04 -3.10 -6.04
N GLY A 50 -6.69 -2.21 -6.79
CA GLY A 50 -6.03 -1.31 -7.73
C GLY A 50 -5.00 -0.42 -7.03
N PHE A 51 -5.38 0.16 -5.89
CA PHE A 51 -4.45 0.91 -5.05
C PHE A 51 -3.28 0.06 -4.58
N CYS A 52 -3.51 -1.18 -4.13
CA CYS A 52 -2.43 -2.09 -3.75
C CYS A 52 -1.43 -2.33 -4.88
N ARG A 53 -1.92 -2.58 -6.10
CA ARG A 53 -1.09 -2.79 -7.30
C ARG A 53 -0.27 -1.55 -7.65
N GLU A 54 -0.90 -0.37 -7.66
CA GLU A 54 -0.21 0.89 -7.96
C GLU A 54 0.93 1.18 -6.98
N MET A 55 0.72 0.89 -5.68
CA MET A 55 1.75 1.09 -4.67
C MET A 55 2.86 0.04 -4.77
N GLY A 56 2.52 -1.22 -5.06
CA GLY A 56 3.47 -2.29 -5.34
C GLY A 56 4.38 -1.94 -6.53
N ASP A 57 3.78 -1.53 -7.66
CA ASP A 57 4.50 -1.07 -8.86
C ASP A 57 5.37 0.17 -8.57
N ALA A 58 4.99 0.99 -7.59
CA ALA A 58 5.79 2.13 -7.16
C ALA A 58 6.97 1.73 -6.25
N GLY A 59 7.02 0.49 -5.74
CA GLY A 59 8.11 -0.04 -4.90
C GLY A 59 7.78 -0.19 -3.42
N ILE A 60 6.52 -0.03 -3.02
CA ILE A 60 6.05 -0.30 -1.65
C ILE A 60 5.86 -1.80 -1.46
N GLN A 61 6.36 -2.32 -0.35
CA GLN A 61 6.31 -3.76 -0.03
C GLN A 61 5.20 -4.10 0.95
N HIS A 62 4.75 -3.13 1.74
CA HIS A 62 3.75 -3.36 2.78
C HIS A 62 2.82 -2.16 2.91
N LEU A 63 1.53 -2.41 2.72
CA LEU A 63 0.47 -1.44 2.93
C LEU A 63 -0.23 -1.63 4.26
N ILE A 64 -0.29 -0.55 5.02
CA ILE A 64 -1.02 -0.48 6.28
C ILE A 64 -2.27 0.36 6.03
N PHE A 65 -3.44 -0.22 6.27
CA PHE A 65 -4.70 0.46 6.05
C PHE A 65 -5.30 0.97 7.36
N ASN A 66 -5.63 2.26 7.38
CA ASN A 66 -6.64 2.74 8.31
C ASN A 66 -8.03 2.53 7.71
N MET A 67 -8.98 2.11 8.54
CA MET A 67 -10.35 1.81 8.12
C MET A 67 -11.31 2.63 8.99
N PRO A 68 -11.87 3.74 8.49
CA PRO A 68 -12.77 4.60 9.28
C PRO A 68 -13.99 3.84 9.84
N ASN A 69 -14.42 2.79 9.15
CA ASN A 69 -15.56 1.94 9.50
C ASN A 69 -15.16 0.57 10.10
N VAL A 70 -13.95 0.43 10.66
CA VAL A 70 -13.44 -0.85 11.24
C VAL A 70 -14.26 -1.41 12.40
N HIS A 71 -15.10 -0.58 13.02
CA HIS A 71 -15.99 -1.01 14.10
C HIS A 71 -17.07 -2.01 13.61
N GLY A 72 -17.35 -2.04 12.30
CA GLY A 72 -18.12 -3.12 11.68
C GLY A 72 -17.19 -4.24 11.22
N ILE A 73 -17.63 -5.50 11.30
CA ILE A 73 -16.81 -6.65 10.89
C ILE A 73 -16.68 -6.77 9.36
N ARG A 74 -17.67 -6.26 8.61
CA ARG A 74 -17.78 -6.44 7.15
C ARG A 74 -16.54 -6.00 6.34
N PRO A 75 -15.88 -4.86 6.62
CA PRO A 75 -14.66 -4.48 5.92
C PRO A 75 -13.53 -5.50 6.12
N LEU A 76 -13.41 -6.07 7.33
CA LEU A 76 -12.40 -7.08 7.63
C LEU A 76 -12.69 -8.40 6.91
N GLU A 77 -13.97 -8.82 6.87
CA GLU A 77 -14.39 -9.98 6.07
C GLU A 77 -14.04 -9.78 4.59
N ARG A 78 -14.35 -8.62 4.00
CA ARG A 78 -14.00 -8.29 2.61
C ARG A 78 -12.48 -8.30 2.37
N PHE A 79 -11.68 -7.80 3.30
CA PHE A 79 -10.23 -7.90 3.20
C PHE A 79 -9.77 -9.36 3.17
N GLY A 80 -10.30 -10.19 4.07
CA GLY A 80 -9.92 -11.61 4.15
C GLY A 80 -10.40 -12.46 2.97
N GLU A 81 -11.61 -12.21 2.48
CA GLU A 81 -12.26 -13.03 1.46
C GLU A 81 -11.90 -12.62 0.02
N GLU A 82 -11.65 -11.33 -0.23
CA GLU A 82 -11.51 -10.78 -1.58
C GLU A 82 -10.17 -10.09 -1.81
N ILE A 83 -9.81 -9.12 -0.96
CA ILE A 83 -8.68 -8.23 -1.24
C ILE A 83 -7.35 -8.95 -1.03
N ILE A 84 -7.12 -9.55 0.14
CA ILE A 84 -5.86 -10.22 0.48
C ILE A 84 -5.54 -11.35 -0.53
N PRO A 85 -6.48 -12.26 -0.87
CA PRO A 85 -6.21 -13.28 -1.88
C PRO A 85 -5.85 -12.71 -3.27
N ALA A 86 -6.45 -11.58 -3.67
CA ALA A 86 -6.21 -10.96 -4.97
C ALA A 86 -4.85 -10.26 -5.10
N VAL A 87 -4.17 -10.01 -3.98
CA VAL A 87 -2.88 -9.30 -3.93
C VAL A 87 -1.76 -10.12 -3.27
N ALA A 88 -2.00 -11.39 -2.95
CA ALA A 88 -1.05 -12.24 -2.23
C ALA A 88 0.27 -12.49 -2.98
N GLU A 89 0.23 -12.41 -4.31
CA GLU A 89 1.37 -12.68 -5.21
C GLU A 89 1.97 -11.39 -5.81
N LEU A 90 1.68 -10.22 -5.23
CA LEU A 90 2.33 -8.94 -5.60
C LEU A 90 3.68 -8.80 -4.89
#